data_AF-A0A7W5XGR7-F1
#
_entry.id   AF-A0A7W5XGR7-F1
#
_cell.length_a   1.000
_cell.length_b   1.000
_cell.length_c   1.000
_cell.angle_alpha   90.00
_cell.angle_beta   90.00
_cell.angle_gamma   90.00
#
_symmetry.space_group_name_H-M   'P 1'
#
loop_
_entity.id
_entity.type
_entity.pdbx_description
1 polymer ?
#
loop_
_entity_poly.entity_id
_entity_poly.type
_entity_poly.pdbx_seq_one_letter_code
_entity_poly.pdbx_strand_id
1 'polypeptide(L)'
;MARRDEIIVVRSIAESDLGIFSAHRLSATSKQRAIALTTPVARRLLSSRLFENGGGDMDLICLYGGYGNRELRSIGKVGKNWRLGGRKITANACGFLDSKDFVLLRSVGENDGDQPILMTFVGRQRERLLHAGIVASLADDFRDSVAMMSAGSDAFAALSAAFPAVPADLVVGVPLAEDDVIPRERVAGSDGR
;
A
#
# COMPACT_ATOMS: atom_id res chain seq x y z
N MET A 1 10.83 -26.97 4.52
CA MET A 1 11.11 -25.58 4.09
C MET A 1 11.45 -24.78 5.32
N ALA A 2 12.56 -24.03 5.32
CA ALA A 2 12.88 -23.14 6.44
C ALA A 2 11.76 -22.10 6.58
N ARG A 3 11.35 -21.80 7.82
CA ARG A 3 10.34 -20.76 8.08
C ARG A 3 10.98 -19.42 7.70
N ARG A 4 10.47 -18.78 6.65
CA ARG A 4 10.91 -17.42 6.28
C ARG A 4 10.36 -16.45 7.32
N ASP A 5 11.19 -15.52 7.77
CA ASP A 5 10.74 -14.49 8.71
C ASP A 5 9.77 -13.55 8.03
N GLU A 6 8.73 -13.16 8.75
CA GLU A 6 7.80 -12.14 8.30
C GLU A 6 8.38 -10.74 8.51
N ILE A 7 8.08 -9.85 7.57
CA ILE A 7 8.47 -8.44 7.63
C ILE A 7 7.26 -7.54 7.43
N ILE A 8 7.27 -6.41 8.13
CA ILE A 8 6.36 -5.29 7.88
C ILE A 8 7.22 -4.09 7.51
N VAL A 9 6.96 -3.51 6.36
CA VAL A 9 7.57 -2.26 5.90
C VAL A 9 6.52 -1.17 6.02
N VAL A 10 6.81 -0.10 6.76
CA VAL A 10 5.97 1.09 6.79
C VAL A 10 6.69 2.17 6.00
N ARG A 11 6.01 2.77 5.02
CA ARG A 11 6.51 3.89 4.24
C ARG A 11 5.54 5.06 4.36
N SER A 12 6.09 6.25 4.60
CA SER A 12 5.36 7.50 4.42
C SER A 12 5.23 7.77 2.92
N ILE A 13 3.99 7.93 2.46
CA ILE A 13 3.64 8.22 1.08
C ILE A 13 4.25 9.57 0.70
N ALA A 14 5.07 9.57 -0.36
CA ALA A 14 5.56 10.79 -0.98
C ALA A 14 4.57 11.29 -2.04
N GLU A 15 4.65 12.57 -2.42
CA GLU A 15 3.82 13.12 -3.51
C GLU A 15 3.95 12.31 -4.81
N SER A 16 5.14 11.79 -5.09
CA SER A 16 5.39 10.96 -6.27
C SER A 16 4.73 9.57 -6.21
N ASP A 17 4.42 9.07 -5.02
CA ASP A 17 3.72 7.81 -4.84
C ASP A 17 2.21 7.97 -5.11
N LEU A 18 1.65 9.16 -4.86
CA LEU A 18 0.22 9.46 -5.06
C LEU A 18 -0.24 9.27 -6.52
N GLY A 19 0.66 9.35 -7.49
CA GLY A 19 0.35 9.12 -8.90
C GLY A 19 -0.11 7.68 -9.23
N ILE A 20 -0.02 6.74 -8.29
CA ILE A 20 -0.61 5.40 -8.42
C ILE A 20 -2.14 5.41 -8.31
N PHE A 21 -2.72 6.42 -7.63
CA PHE A 21 -4.16 6.55 -7.43
C PHE A 21 -4.81 7.39 -8.52
N SER A 22 -6.00 6.99 -8.97
CA SER A 22 -6.78 7.76 -9.96
C SER A 22 -7.12 9.16 -9.48
N ALA A 23 -7.57 9.28 -8.22
CA ALA A 23 -8.09 10.51 -7.63
C ALA A 23 -7.04 11.64 -7.59
N HIS A 24 -5.77 11.29 -7.44
CA HIS A 24 -4.67 12.26 -7.28
C HIS A 24 -3.95 12.55 -8.60
N ARG A 25 -4.29 11.85 -9.68
CA ARG A 25 -3.45 11.85 -10.89
C ARG A 25 -3.47 13.16 -11.66
N LEU A 26 -4.54 13.94 -11.56
CA LEU A 26 -4.65 15.24 -12.24
C LEU A 26 -3.87 16.34 -11.50
N SER A 27 -3.72 16.21 -10.18
CA SER A 27 -2.98 17.13 -9.31
C SER A 27 -1.56 16.66 -9.03
N ALA A 28 -1.24 15.39 -9.28
CA ALA A 28 0.10 14.85 -9.07
C ALA A 28 1.12 15.53 -9.99
N THR A 29 2.07 16.22 -9.38
CA THR A 29 3.22 16.86 -10.04
C THR A 29 4.15 15.84 -10.70
N SER A 30 4.12 14.59 -10.23
CA SER A 30 4.96 13.50 -10.70
C SER A 30 4.22 12.52 -11.62
N LYS A 31 4.87 12.12 -12.72
CA LYS A 31 4.40 11.04 -13.61
C LYS A 31 4.64 9.64 -13.05
N GLN A 32 5.23 9.51 -11.85
CA GLN A 32 5.48 8.22 -11.19
C GLN A 32 4.14 7.56 -10.79
N ARG A 33 4.02 6.26 -11.05
CA ARG A 33 2.79 5.46 -10.83
C ARG A 33 3.09 4.19 -10.05
N ALA A 34 3.90 4.33 -9.01
CA ALA A 34 4.41 3.22 -8.24
C ALA A 34 4.82 3.70 -6.85
N ILE A 35 4.66 2.83 -5.87
CA ILE A 35 5.21 3.04 -4.53
C ILE A 35 6.71 2.83 -4.61
N ALA A 36 7.49 3.84 -4.23
CA ALA A 36 8.94 3.71 -4.18
C ALA A 36 9.39 2.85 -2.99
N LEU A 37 10.39 2.00 -3.22
CA LEU A 37 11.04 1.19 -2.21
C LEU A 37 12.52 1.56 -2.17
N THR A 38 13.09 1.55 -0.96
CA THR A 38 14.53 1.71 -0.79
C THR A 38 15.22 0.39 -1.16
N THR A 39 16.49 0.46 -1.56
CA THR A 39 17.28 -0.73 -1.89
C THR A 39 17.36 -1.73 -0.72
N PRO A 40 17.54 -1.31 0.55
CA PRO A 40 17.52 -2.24 1.68
C PRO A 40 16.18 -2.98 1.83
N VAL A 41 15.06 -2.28 1.64
CA VAL A 41 13.73 -2.92 1.68
C VAL A 41 13.57 -3.94 0.56
N ALA A 42 13.90 -3.56 -0.69
CA ALA A 42 13.79 -4.48 -1.82
C ALA A 42 14.69 -5.71 -1.63
N ARG A 43 15.89 -5.54 -1.07
CA ARG A 43 16.82 -6.63 -0.77
C ARG A 43 16.29 -7.59 0.30
N ARG A 44 15.60 -7.07 1.31
CA ARG A 44 15.04 -7.92 2.38
C ARG A 44 13.75 -8.61 1.94
N LEU A 45 12.93 -7.93 1.14
CA LEU A 45 11.64 -8.42 0.66
C LEU A 45 11.80 -9.51 -0.41
N LEU A 46 12.70 -9.31 -1.37
CA LEU A 46 12.86 -10.20 -2.52
C LEU A 46 13.88 -11.29 -2.25
N SER A 47 13.68 -12.45 -2.87
CA SER A 47 14.73 -13.47 -2.99
C SER A 47 15.98 -12.88 -3.67
N SER A 48 17.17 -13.43 -3.38
CA SER A 48 18.41 -13.00 -4.04
C SER A 48 18.28 -13.07 -5.56
N ARG A 49 17.61 -14.10 -6.08
CA ARG A 49 17.34 -14.28 -7.51
C ARG A 49 16.53 -13.10 -8.08
N LEU A 50 15.38 -12.78 -7.50
CA LEU A 50 14.54 -11.68 -8.00
C LEU A 50 15.24 -10.33 -7.85
N PHE A 51 15.96 -10.12 -6.74
CA PHE A 51 16.70 -8.89 -6.50
C PHE A 51 17.82 -8.67 -7.55
N GLU A 52 18.59 -9.71 -7.85
CA GLU A 52 19.68 -9.67 -8.83
C GLU A 52 19.17 -9.52 -10.27
N ASN A 53 18.03 -10.16 -10.59
CA ASN A 53 17.34 -9.98 -11.86
C ASN A 53 16.69 -8.60 -12.03
N GLY A 54 16.72 -7.76 -10.99
CA GLY A 54 16.17 -6.41 -11.01
C GLY A 54 14.65 -6.35 -10.84
N GLY A 55 14.01 -7.44 -10.43
CA GLY A 55 12.57 -7.47 -10.16
C GLY A 55 11.85 -8.73 -10.64
N GLY A 56 10.53 -8.68 -10.49
CA GLY A 56 9.60 -9.72 -10.92
C GLY A 56 8.14 -9.28 -10.73
N ASP A 57 7.21 -10.14 -11.10
CA ASP A 57 5.79 -9.96 -10.77
C ASP A 57 5.50 -10.61 -9.43
N MET A 58 4.80 -9.88 -8.57
CA MET A 58 4.40 -10.33 -7.24
C MET A 58 2.88 -10.34 -7.16
N ASP A 59 2.32 -11.36 -6.53
CA ASP A 59 0.92 -11.35 -6.12
C ASP A 59 0.73 -10.33 -5.01
N LEU A 60 -0.15 -9.35 -5.25
CA LEU A 60 -0.36 -8.24 -4.34
C LEU A 60 -1.82 -8.13 -3.95
N ILE A 61 -2.06 -8.05 -2.64
CA ILE A 61 -3.36 -7.77 -2.06
C ILE A 61 -3.35 -6.33 -1.56
N CYS A 62 -4.19 -5.48 -2.12
CA CYS A 62 -4.34 -4.08 -1.73
C CYS A 62 -5.59 -3.91 -0.88
N LEU A 63 -5.45 -3.34 0.32
CA LEU A 63 -6.55 -3.03 1.23
C LEU A 63 -6.54 -1.54 1.62
N TYR A 64 -7.72 -0.91 1.58
CA TYR A 64 -7.93 0.41 2.18
C TYR A 64 -9.40 0.69 2.42
N GLY A 65 -9.80 0.88 3.68
CA GLY A 65 -11.21 0.97 4.06
C GLY A 65 -11.99 -0.25 3.55
N GLY A 66 -13.11 -0.03 2.85
CA GLY A 66 -13.89 -1.10 2.21
C GLY A 66 -13.36 -1.56 0.85
N TYR A 67 -12.27 -0.98 0.33
CA TYR A 67 -11.67 -1.40 -0.93
C TYR A 67 -10.68 -2.54 -0.72
N GLY A 68 -10.88 -3.63 -1.45
CA GLY A 68 -9.96 -4.74 -1.58
C GLY A 68 -9.73 -5.07 -3.05
N ASN A 69 -8.48 -5.35 -3.42
CA ASN A 69 -8.14 -5.89 -4.74
C ASN A 69 -6.96 -6.85 -4.64
N ARG A 70 -6.94 -7.93 -5.42
CA ARG A 70 -5.78 -8.81 -5.57
C ARG A 70 -5.37 -8.88 -7.04
N GLU A 71 -4.11 -8.58 -7.31
CA GLU A 71 -3.57 -8.60 -8.66
C GLU A 71 -2.06 -8.82 -8.69
N LEU A 72 -1.55 -9.31 -9.82
CA LEU A 72 -0.12 -9.31 -10.08
C LEU A 72 0.38 -7.88 -10.31
N ARG A 73 1.44 -7.50 -9.61
CA ARG A 73 2.11 -6.21 -9.76
C ARG A 73 3.60 -6.40 -9.91
N SER A 74 4.20 -5.62 -10.80
CA SER A 74 5.65 -5.63 -10.96
C SER A 74 6.34 -4.87 -9.82
N ILE A 75 7.32 -5.52 -9.23
CA ILE A 75 8.35 -4.86 -8.41
C ILE A 75 9.63 -4.84 -9.23
N GLY A 76 10.20 -3.66 -9.46
CA GLY A 76 11.33 -3.54 -10.36
C GLY A 76 12.29 -2.40 -10.01
N LYS A 77 13.55 -2.58 -10.37
CA LYS A 77 14.60 -1.58 -10.26
C LYS A 77 14.48 -0.56 -11.39
N VAL A 78 14.38 0.71 -11.04
CA VAL A 78 14.33 1.85 -11.96
C VAL A 78 15.41 2.85 -11.58
N GLY A 79 16.54 2.80 -12.28
CA GLY A 79 17.75 3.56 -11.94
C GLY A 79 18.29 3.15 -10.57
N LYS A 80 18.39 4.11 -9.64
CA LYS A 80 18.84 3.87 -8.25
C LYS A 80 17.72 3.43 -7.30
N ASN A 81 16.46 3.42 -7.74
CA ASN A 81 15.29 3.20 -6.91
C ASN A 81 14.60 1.88 -7.25
N TRP A 82 13.88 1.32 -6.28
CA TRP A 82 12.94 0.21 -6.52
C TRP A 82 11.52 0.74 -6.54
N ARG A 83 10.66 0.11 -7.33
CA ARG A 83 9.28 0.55 -7.53
C ARG A 83 8.34 -0.64 -7.53
N LEU A 84 7.34 -0.56 -6.66
CA LEU A 84 6.18 -1.45 -6.67
C LEU A 84 5.08 -0.79 -7.49
N GLY A 85 4.99 -1.20 -8.75
CA GLY A 85 4.13 -0.61 -9.77
C GLY A 85 2.84 -1.38 -10.02
N GLY A 86 2.36 -1.34 -11.26
CA GLY A 86 1.16 -2.05 -11.69
C GLY A 86 0.04 -1.11 -12.15
N ARG A 87 -1.18 -1.66 -12.20
CA ARG A 87 -2.36 -0.90 -12.62
C ARG A 87 -2.67 0.22 -11.63
N LYS A 88 -3.27 1.27 -12.17
CA LYS A 88 -3.79 2.40 -11.41
C LYS A 88 -4.83 1.91 -10.41
N ILE A 89 -4.73 2.36 -9.16
CA ILE A 89 -5.76 2.11 -8.15
C ILE A 89 -6.91 3.08 -8.41
N THR A 90 -8.09 2.56 -8.73
CA THR A 90 -9.27 3.36 -9.12
C THR A 90 -10.23 3.66 -7.98
N ALA A 91 -9.97 3.12 -6.78
CA ALA A 91 -10.87 3.24 -5.64
C ALA A 91 -11.01 4.70 -5.19
N ASN A 92 -12.24 5.23 -5.23
CA ASN A 92 -12.55 6.58 -4.76
C ASN A 92 -12.19 6.79 -3.29
N ALA A 93 -12.26 5.72 -2.48
CA ALA A 93 -11.82 5.73 -1.09
C ALA A 93 -10.39 6.28 -0.94
N CYS A 94 -9.47 5.92 -1.85
CA CYS A 94 -8.08 6.39 -1.82
C CYS A 94 -7.91 7.89 -2.11
N GLY A 95 -8.96 8.61 -2.53
CA GLY A 95 -8.92 10.06 -2.75
C GLY A 95 -8.65 10.89 -1.50
N PHE A 96 -8.80 10.30 -0.30
CA PHE A 96 -8.51 10.96 0.98
C PHE A 96 -7.06 10.78 1.44
N LEU A 97 -6.28 9.94 0.77
CA LEU A 97 -4.86 9.78 1.04
C LEU A 97 -4.10 11.02 0.59
N ASP A 98 -3.10 11.41 1.37
CA ASP A 98 -2.23 12.56 1.12
C ASP A 98 -0.76 12.17 1.34
N SER A 99 0.15 13.06 0.98
CA SER A 99 1.54 12.97 1.40
C SER A 99 1.62 12.86 2.93
N LYS A 100 2.56 12.03 3.42
CA LYS A 100 2.77 11.70 4.85
C LYS A 100 1.70 10.79 5.49
N ASP A 101 0.71 10.35 4.72
CA ASP A 101 -0.03 9.13 5.07
C ASP A 101 0.87 7.90 4.88
N PHE A 102 0.43 6.74 5.36
CA PHE A 102 1.27 5.55 5.35
C PHE A 102 0.78 4.50 4.34
N VAL A 103 1.75 3.80 3.76
CA VAL A 103 1.54 2.50 3.13
C VAL A 103 2.34 1.46 3.92
N LEU A 104 1.68 0.37 4.28
CA LEU A 104 2.26 -0.77 4.95
C LEU A 104 2.34 -1.94 3.97
N LEU A 105 3.52 -2.53 3.85
CA LEU A 105 3.74 -3.76 3.09
C LEU A 105 4.07 -4.88 4.08
N ARG A 106 3.25 -5.94 4.11
CA ARG A 106 3.46 -7.12 4.95
C ARG A 106 3.65 -8.35 4.05
N SER A 107 4.73 -9.08 4.24
CA SER A 107 5.03 -10.31 3.51
C SER A 107 6.12 -11.10 4.23
N VAL A 108 6.50 -12.25 3.70
CA VAL A 108 7.72 -12.95 4.10
C VAL A 108 8.95 -12.25 3.51
N GLY A 109 10.07 -12.28 4.24
CA GLY A 109 11.37 -11.94 3.66
C GLY A 109 11.83 -12.99 2.66
N GLU A 110 12.72 -12.59 1.74
CA GLU A 110 13.21 -13.46 0.66
C GLU A 110 12.09 -14.09 -0.19
N ASN A 111 11.02 -13.34 -0.41
CA ASN A 111 9.87 -13.77 -1.20
C ASN A 111 10.28 -13.94 -2.67
N ASP A 112 10.01 -15.12 -3.23
CA ASP A 112 10.34 -15.47 -4.62
C ASP A 112 9.12 -15.36 -5.54
N GLY A 113 8.07 -14.65 -5.10
CA GLY A 113 6.78 -14.53 -5.77
C GLY A 113 5.78 -15.62 -5.39
N ASP A 114 6.11 -16.45 -4.41
CA ASP A 114 5.31 -17.59 -3.95
C ASP A 114 4.36 -17.26 -2.79
N GLN A 115 4.50 -16.06 -2.21
CA GLN A 115 3.62 -15.55 -1.17
C GLN A 115 3.11 -14.15 -1.55
N PRO A 116 1.85 -13.81 -1.22
CA PRO A 116 1.34 -12.48 -1.52
C PRO A 116 2.06 -11.41 -0.68
N ILE A 117 2.12 -10.21 -1.23
CA ILE A 117 2.43 -8.99 -0.47
C ILE A 117 1.12 -8.30 -0.15
N LEU A 118 0.86 -8.07 1.13
CA LEU A 118 -0.26 -7.26 1.57
C LEU A 118 0.15 -5.78 1.61
N MET A 119 -0.58 -4.93 0.90
CA MET A 119 -0.40 -3.49 0.84
C MET A 119 -1.61 -2.81 1.47
N THR A 120 -1.42 -2.22 2.64
CA THR A 120 -2.48 -1.51 3.37
C THR A 120 -2.15 -0.02 3.41
N PHE A 121 -3.12 0.83 3.07
CA PHE A 121 -2.97 2.27 3.22
C PHE A 121 -3.59 2.73 4.54
N VAL A 122 -3.03 3.80 5.14
CA VAL A 122 -3.56 4.41 6.36
C VAL A 122 -3.51 5.92 6.23
N GLY A 123 -4.68 6.53 6.15
CA GLY A 123 -4.85 7.97 5.97
C GLY A 123 -5.15 8.69 7.27
N ARG A 124 -4.42 9.77 7.58
CA ARG A 124 -4.63 10.59 8.79
C ARG A 124 -6.05 11.13 8.93
N GLN A 125 -6.72 11.41 7.81
CA GLN A 125 -8.07 11.98 7.81
C GLN A 125 -9.14 10.99 8.25
N ARG A 126 -8.98 9.70 7.90
CA ARG A 126 -9.98 8.65 8.14
C ARG A 126 -9.61 7.74 9.32
N GLU A 127 -8.32 7.51 9.53
CA GLU A 127 -7.80 6.53 10.50
C GLU A 127 -6.84 7.22 11.48
N ARG A 128 -7.22 8.38 12.01
CA ARG A 128 -6.36 9.24 12.85
C ARG A 128 -5.69 8.51 14.01
N LEU A 129 -6.43 7.64 14.72
CA LEU A 129 -5.89 6.89 15.85
C LEU A 129 -4.84 5.86 15.40
N LEU A 130 -5.11 5.16 14.30
CA LEU A 130 -4.19 4.18 13.72
C LEU A 130 -2.93 4.86 13.19
N HIS A 131 -3.09 6.01 12.51
CA HIS A 131 -1.98 6.83 12.04
C HIS A 131 -1.09 7.30 13.20
N ALA A 132 -1.69 7.81 14.29
CA ALA A 132 -0.96 8.19 15.49
C ALA A 132 -0.25 7.00 16.16
N GLY A 133 -0.90 5.83 16.20
CA GLY A 133 -0.30 4.59 16.70
C GLY A 133 0.91 4.14 15.89
N ILE A 134 0.86 4.27 14.57
CA ILE A 134 2.01 4.01 13.69
C ILE A 134 3.14 4.98 14.01
N VAL A 135 2.86 6.29 14.10
CA VAL A 135 3.89 7.30 14.42
C VAL A 135 4.56 6.98 15.76
N ALA A 136 3.77 6.64 16.79
CA ALA A 136 4.31 6.27 18.10
C ALA A 136 5.15 4.99 18.06
N SER A 137 4.77 4.02 17.23
CA SER A 137 5.49 2.74 17.08
C SER A 137 6.79 2.86 16.29
N LEU A 138 7.01 3.96 15.57
CA LEU A 138 8.12 4.14 14.63
C LEU A 138 9.08 5.28 15.00
N ALA A 139 8.88 5.94 16.15
CA ALA A 139 9.55 7.20 16.50
C ALA A 139 11.08 7.17 16.33
N ASP A 140 11.71 6.02 16.61
CA ASP A 140 13.17 5.87 16.56
C ASP A 140 13.68 5.10 15.30
N ASP A 141 12.77 4.47 14.55
CA ASP A 141 13.11 3.51 13.48
C ASP A 141 12.90 4.05 12.05
N PHE A 142 12.31 5.23 11.91
CA PHE A 142 11.96 5.80 10.61
C PHE A 142 13.18 6.44 9.91
N ARG A 143 13.69 5.79 8.86
CA ARG A 143 14.83 6.28 8.05
C ARG A 143 14.41 6.44 6.59
N ASP A 144 14.75 7.58 5.98
CA ASP A 144 14.40 7.88 4.58
C ASP A 144 12.91 7.71 4.25
N SER A 145 12.04 8.10 5.20
CA SER A 145 10.58 7.94 5.10
C SER A 145 10.08 6.48 5.10
N VAL A 146 10.89 5.54 5.59
CA VAL A 146 10.58 4.11 5.65
C VAL A 146 11.09 3.51 6.97
N ALA A 147 10.33 2.60 7.55
CA ALA A 147 10.77 1.69 8.60
C ALA A 147 10.49 0.24 8.18
N MET A 148 11.34 -0.68 8.62
CA MET A 148 11.20 -2.10 8.34
C MET A 148 11.38 -2.89 9.62
N MET A 149 10.36 -3.66 9.96
CA MET A 149 10.26 -4.42 11.20
C MET A 149 10.28 -5.89 10.82
N SER A 150 11.11 -6.67 11.49
CA SER A 150 11.15 -8.12 11.34
C SER A 150 10.40 -8.77 12.49
N ALA A 151 9.87 -9.97 12.26
CA ALA A 151 9.28 -10.79 13.31
C ALA A 151 10.19 -10.87 14.55
N GLY A 152 9.59 -10.68 15.73
CA GLY A 152 10.30 -10.71 17.01
C GLY A 152 10.59 -9.35 17.65
N SER A 153 10.35 -8.21 16.97
CA SER A 153 10.41 -6.89 17.60
C SER A 153 9.06 -6.46 18.20
N ASP A 154 9.09 -5.61 19.23
CA ASP A 154 7.88 -5.06 19.86
C ASP A 154 7.05 -4.24 18.85
N ALA A 155 7.71 -3.44 18.00
CA ALA A 155 7.07 -2.70 16.93
C ALA A 155 6.39 -3.63 15.91
N PHE A 156 7.01 -4.76 15.58
CA PHE A 156 6.40 -5.77 14.72
C PHE A 156 5.15 -6.37 15.36
N ALA A 157 5.21 -6.70 16.66
CA ALA A 157 4.07 -7.28 17.38
C ALA A 157 2.89 -6.30 17.42
N ALA A 158 3.14 -5.03 17.75
CA ALA A 158 2.13 -3.97 17.79
C ALA A 158 1.47 -3.76 16.42
N LEU A 159 2.27 -3.63 15.36
CA LEU A 159 1.75 -3.45 14.00
C LEU A 159 1.05 -4.70 13.48
N SER A 160 1.57 -5.89 13.79
CA SER A 160 0.96 -7.15 13.34
C SER A 160 -0.44 -7.38 13.90
N ALA A 161 -0.72 -6.87 15.10
CA ALA A 161 -2.05 -6.93 15.71
C ALA A 161 -3.04 -5.99 15.02
N ALA A 162 -2.60 -4.79 14.63
CA ALA A 162 -3.42 -3.81 13.92
C ALA A 162 -3.60 -4.14 12.42
N PHE A 163 -2.62 -4.82 11.83
CA PHE A 163 -2.56 -5.15 10.40
C PHE A 163 -2.35 -6.64 10.20
N PRO A 164 -3.33 -7.51 10.53
CA PRO A 164 -3.16 -8.96 10.50
C PRO A 164 -2.73 -9.46 9.11
N ALA A 165 -1.97 -10.55 9.09
CA ALA A 165 -1.61 -11.21 7.84
C ALA A 165 -2.89 -11.65 7.12
N VAL A 166 -2.93 -11.48 5.81
CA VAL A 166 -4.01 -11.98 4.99
C VAL A 166 -3.67 -13.41 4.56
N PRO A 167 -4.57 -14.39 4.75
CA PRO A 167 -4.36 -15.74 4.28
C PRO A 167 -4.07 -15.78 2.77
N ALA A 168 -3.12 -16.62 2.34
CA ALA A 168 -2.72 -16.72 0.93
C ALA A 168 -3.88 -17.18 0.01
N ASP A 169 -4.88 -17.86 0.59
CA ASP A 169 -6.10 -18.33 -0.06
C ASP A 169 -7.25 -17.29 -0.02
N LEU A 170 -7.02 -16.08 0.53
CA LEU A 170 -8.04 -15.05 0.53
C LEU A 170 -8.41 -14.66 -0.92
N VAL A 171 -9.62 -15.04 -1.32
CA VAL A 171 -10.26 -14.57 -2.54
C VAL A 171 -10.71 -13.14 -2.30
N VAL A 172 -9.88 -12.17 -2.66
CA VAL A 172 -10.30 -10.76 -2.67
C VAL A 172 -11.08 -10.54 -3.96
N GLY A 173 -12.39 -10.41 -3.81
CA GLY A 173 -13.33 -10.26 -4.92
C GLY A 173 -13.05 -9.02 -5.77
N VAL A 174 -13.57 -9.07 -7.01
CA VAL A 174 -13.70 -7.92 -7.91
C VAL A 174 -14.32 -6.76 -7.12
N PRO A 175 -13.85 -5.51 -7.29
CA PRO A 175 -14.38 -4.36 -6.56
C PRO A 175 -15.90 -4.43 -6.52
N LEU A 176 -16.50 -4.25 -5.33
CA LEU A 176 -17.93 -3.98 -5.24
C LEU A 176 -18.22 -2.86 -6.24
N ALA A 177 -19.09 -3.16 -7.21
CA ALA A 177 -19.55 -2.16 -8.15
C ALA A 177 -20.01 -0.94 -7.35
N GLU A 178 -19.61 0.23 -7.85
CA GLU A 178 -19.77 1.54 -7.23
C GLU A 178 -21.05 1.62 -6.38
N ASP A 179 -20.91 1.74 -5.06
CA ASP A 179 -22.04 2.13 -4.22
C ASP A 179 -22.64 3.40 -4.82
N ASP A 180 -23.95 3.29 -5.08
CA ASP A 180 -24.82 4.19 -5.81
C ASP A 180 -24.34 5.64 -5.81
N VAL A 181 -24.17 6.16 -7.03
CA VAL A 181 -24.34 7.57 -7.31
C VAL A 181 -25.72 7.95 -6.77
N ILE A 182 -25.79 8.48 -5.55
CA ILE A 182 -27.00 9.16 -5.07
C ILE A 182 -27.26 10.25 -6.11
N PRO A 183 -28.34 10.18 -6.91
CA PRO A 183 -28.65 11.24 -7.84
C PRO A 183 -28.87 12.48 -6.99
N ARG A 184 -28.12 13.55 -7.26
CA ARG A 184 -28.49 14.87 -6.74
C ARG A 184 -29.91 15.13 -7.24
N GLU A 185 -30.89 15.04 -6.35
CA GLU A 185 -32.25 15.49 -6.61
C GLU A 185 -32.14 16.90 -7.19
N ARG A 186 -32.51 17.02 -8.47
CA ARG A 186 -32.86 18.30 -9.05
C ARG A 186 -34.06 18.79 -8.24
N VAL A 187 -33.83 19.72 -7.32
CA VAL A 187 -34.89 20.55 -6.78
C VAL A 187 -35.46 21.31 -7.97
N ALA A 188 -36.60 20.81 -8.45
CA ALA A 188 -37.41 21.47 -9.44
C ALA A 188 -38.00 22.72 -8.79
N GLY A 189 -37.35 23.86 -8.99
CA GLY A 189 -37.96 25.17 -8.80
C GLY A 189 -38.92 25.43 -9.96
N SER A 190 -40.09 24.79 -9.92
CA SER A 190 -41.26 25.22 -10.67
C SER A 190 -41.92 26.33 -9.87
N ASP A 191 -41.69 27.58 -10.24
CA ASP A 191 -42.62 28.66 -9.91
C ASP A 191 -42.98 29.41 -11.19
N GLY A 192 -44.12 29.01 -11.75
CA GLY A 192 -44.90 29.85 -12.63
C GLY A 192 -45.97 30.55 -11.80
N ARG A 193 -45.96 31.88 -11.85
CA ARG A 193 -47.14 32.74 -11.97
C ARG A 193 -46.70 34.10 -12.51
#